data_AF-A0A419EGN7-F1
#
_entry.id   AF-A0A419EGN7-F1
#
_cell.length_a   1.000
_cell.length_b   1.000
_cell.length_c   1.000
_cell.angle_alpha   90.00
_cell.angle_beta   90.00
_cell.angle_gamma   90.00
#
_symmetry.space_group_name_H-M   'P 1'
#
loop_
_entity.id
_entity.type
_entity.pdbx_description
1 polymer ?
#
loop_
_entity_poly.entity_id
_entity_poly.type
_entity_poly.pdbx_seq_one_letter_code
_entity_poly.pdbx_strand_id
1 'polypeptide(L)'
;MKKDKYPPPAVQKPSPTFLQIISTDYLGQNFFIMTFAGWAIYFVDGLFEGKTTFLLLVAAAILTPVGLLTFYWRYRTIVSTFANGIEIEGEVVDVETISTGRRREDRILHYEYNVNGRTYQYQNRVKKNSFARKVRAGQQVTLLAHEKTPHIAFIKDIYLEPL
;
A
#
# COMPACT_ATOMS: atom_id res chain seq x y z
N MET A 1 -50.68 -5.47 3.01
CA MET A 1 -49.26 -5.04 3.09
C MET A 1 -48.41 -6.19 3.64
N LYS A 2 -47.71 -6.93 2.78
CA LYS A 2 -46.75 -7.96 3.20
C LYS A 2 -45.37 -7.31 3.31
N LYS A 3 -44.74 -7.50 4.47
CA LYS A 3 -43.41 -6.99 4.84
C LYS A 3 -42.34 -7.51 3.86
N ASP A 4 -41.48 -6.61 3.40
CA ASP A 4 -40.27 -6.95 2.64
C ASP A 4 -39.40 -7.92 3.44
N LYS A 5 -39.17 -9.09 2.86
CA LYS A 5 -38.63 -10.27 3.54
C LYS A 5 -37.14 -10.52 3.27
N TYR A 6 -36.41 -9.48 2.84
CA TYR A 6 -34.99 -9.59 2.54
C TYR A 6 -34.25 -8.37 3.09
N PRO A 7 -33.22 -8.55 3.92
CA PRO A 7 -32.29 -7.47 4.19
C PRO A 7 -31.69 -7.01 2.85
N PRO A 8 -31.47 -5.71 2.64
CA PRO A 8 -30.77 -5.24 1.46
C PRO A 8 -29.42 -5.97 1.35
N PRO A 9 -28.97 -6.31 0.13
CA PRO A 9 -27.66 -6.93 -0.05
C PRO A 9 -26.61 -6.07 0.66
N ALA A 10 -25.71 -6.72 1.40
CA ALA A 10 -24.64 -6.02 2.10
C ALA A 10 -23.88 -5.14 1.09
N VAL A 11 -23.89 -3.82 1.32
CA VAL A 11 -23.18 -2.87 0.45
C VAL A 11 -21.71 -3.23 0.52
N GLN A 12 -21.18 -3.75 -0.58
CA GLN A 12 -19.79 -4.14 -0.67
C GLN A 12 -18.95 -2.86 -0.63
N LYS A 13 -18.17 -2.67 0.45
CA LYS A 13 -17.27 -1.53 0.55
C LYS A 13 -16.25 -1.60 -0.61
N PRO A 14 -16.00 -0.50 -1.33
CA PRO A 14 -15.02 -0.50 -2.40
C PRO A 14 -13.64 -0.86 -1.82
N SER A 15 -12.93 -1.76 -2.49
CA SER A 15 -11.63 -2.27 -2.06
C SER A 15 -10.65 -2.21 -3.22
N PRO A 16 -9.38 -1.85 -2.99
CA PRO A 16 -8.40 -1.79 -4.06
C PRO A 16 -8.10 -3.17 -4.62
N THR A 17 -7.93 -3.22 -5.93
CA THR A 17 -7.44 -4.42 -6.63
C THR A 17 -5.97 -4.68 -6.30
N PHE A 18 -5.53 -5.90 -6.56
CA PHE A 18 -4.12 -6.29 -6.42
C PHE A 18 -3.17 -5.33 -7.14
N LEU A 19 -3.49 -4.96 -8.39
CA LEU A 19 -2.65 -4.06 -9.18
C LEU A 19 -2.67 -2.62 -8.64
N GLN A 20 -3.80 -2.13 -8.14
CA GLN A 20 -3.87 -0.82 -7.48
C GLN A 20 -3.00 -0.77 -6.22
N ILE A 21 -2.97 -1.84 -5.42
CA ILE A 21 -2.09 -1.92 -4.26
C ILE A 21 -0.63 -1.86 -4.70
N ILE A 22 -0.22 -2.67 -5.68
CA ILE A 22 1.17 -2.70 -6.16
C ILE A 22 1.57 -1.38 -6.82
N SER A 23 0.70 -0.74 -7.58
CA SER A 23 1.03 0.52 -8.25
C SER A 23 1.13 1.71 -7.31
N THR A 24 0.46 1.64 -6.16
CA THR A 24 0.25 2.77 -5.25
C THR A 24 1.10 2.66 -3.98
N ASP A 25 1.18 1.48 -3.37
CA ASP A 25 1.88 1.26 -2.10
C ASP A 25 3.37 1.05 -2.33
N TYR A 26 4.20 1.96 -1.83
CA TYR A 26 5.65 1.85 -2.00
C TYR A 26 6.22 0.57 -1.37
N LEU A 27 5.78 0.24 -0.15
CA LEU A 27 6.25 -0.95 0.56
C LEU A 27 5.76 -2.23 -0.14
N GLY A 28 4.48 -2.28 -0.49
CA GLY A 28 3.88 -3.38 -1.24
C GLY A 28 4.61 -3.64 -2.54
N GLN A 29 4.92 -2.60 -3.32
CA GLN A 29 5.70 -2.78 -4.54
C GLN A 29 7.12 -3.28 -4.28
N ASN A 30 7.84 -2.72 -3.30
CA ASN A 30 9.22 -3.13 -3.04
C ASN A 30 9.32 -4.56 -2.55
N PHE A 31 8.40 -4.99 -1.67
CA PHE A 31 8.35 -6.38 -1.23
C PHE A 31 8.02 -7.33 -2.38
N PHE A 32 7.10 -6.92 -3.26
CA PHE A 32 6.80 -7.68 -4.48
C PHE A 32 8.01 -7.78 -5.43
N ILE A 33 8.71 -6.67 -5.69
CA ILE A 33 9.91 -6.64 -6.52
C ILE A 33 11.01 -7.52 -5.90
N MET A 34 11.21 -7.45 -4.59
CA MET A 34 12.23 -8.21 -3.88
C MET A 34 12.08 -9.72 -4.08
N THR A 35 10.84 -10.22 -4.25
CA THR A 35 10.56 -11.62 -4.58
C THR A 35 11.18 -12.06 -5.91
N PHE A 36 11.30 -11.15 -6.89
CA PHE A 36 11.76 -11.50 -8.25
C PHE A 36 13.14 -10.92 -8.59
N ALA A 37 13.57 -9.85 -7.93
CA ALA A 37 14.80 -9.12 -8.27
C ALA A 37 16.04 -10.01 -8.16
N GLY A 38 16.14 -10.84 -7.12
CA GLY A 38 17.26 -11.77 -6.95
C GLY A 38 17.36 -12.79 -8.09
N TRP A 39 16.23 -13.35 -8.51
CA TRP A 39 16.16 -14.27 -9.65
C TRP A 39 16.52 -13.59 -10.96
N ALA A 40 16.02 -12.36 -11.19
CA ALA A 40 16.36 -11.60 -12.39
C ALA A 40 17.87 -11.36 -12.49
N ILE A 41 18.52 -10.95 -11.40
CA ILE A 41 19.97 -10.76 -11.35
C ILE A 41 20.71 -12.08 -11.61
N TYR A 42 20.29 -13.17 -10.96
CA TYR A 42 20.88 -14.50 -11.15
C TYR A 42 20.83 -14.96 -12.61
N PHE A 43 19.71 -14.77 -13.30
CA PHE A 43 19.58 -15.18 -14.71
C PHE A 43 20.38 -14.27 -15.66
N VAL A 44 20.43 -12.96 -15.39
CA VAL A 44 21.25 -12.03 -16.18
C VAL A 44 22.73 -12.39 -16.07
N ASP A 45 23.24 -12.66 -14.86
CA ASP A 45 24.61 -13.13 -14.62
C ASP A 45 24.93 -14.37 -15.46
N GLY A 46 24.07 -15.39 -15.39
CA GLY A 46 24.24 -16.62 -16.17
C GLY A 46 24.21 -16.45 -17.69
N LEU A 47 23.40 -15.51 -18.20
CA LEU A 47 23.28 -15.24 -19.64
C LEU A 47 24.45 -14.44 -20.21
N PHE A 48 24.97 -13.45 -19.48
CA PHE A 48 25.97 -12.51 -19.99
C PHE A 48 27.40 -12.85 -19.58
N GLU A 49 27.61 -13.36 -18.36
CA GLU A 49 28.95 -13.69 -17.86
C GLU A 49 29.29 -15.18 -18.06
N GLY A 50 28.30 -16.00 -18.44
CA GLY A 50 28.45 -17.45 -18.59
C GLY A 50 28.78 -18.17 -17.28
N LYS A 51 28.62 -17.48 -16.15
CA LYS A 51 28.82 -17.98 -14.80
C LYS A 51 27.62 -17.55 -13.98
N THR A 52 27.09 -18.47 -13.19
CA THR A 52 26.10 -18.16 -12.15
C THR A 52 26.75 -18.36 -10.80
N THR A 53 26.83 -17.32 -9.99
CA THR A 53 27.45 -17.45 -8.67
C THR A 53 26.51 -18.15 -7.69
N PHE A 54 26.98 -19.18 -6.98
CA PHE A 54 26.22 -19.85 -5.91
C PHE A 54 25.67 -18.86 -4.87
N LEU A 55 26.43 -17.80 -4.57
CA LEU A 55 26.00 -16.70 -3.73
C LEU A 55 24.71 -16.03 -4.21
N LEU A 56 24.57 -15.77 -5.52
CA LEU A 56 23.37 -15.14 -6.09
C LEU A 56 22.17 -16.08 -6.01
N LEU A 57 22.38 -17.38 -6.22
CA LEU A 57 21.33 -18.39 -6.05
C LEU A 57 20.82 -18.41 -4.60
N VAL A 58 21.73 -18.47 -3.63
CA VAL A 58 21.38 -18.46 -2.19
C VAL A 58 20.68 -17.16 -1.80
N ALA A 59 21.19 -16.02 -2.28
CA ALA A 59 20.56 -14.73 -2.03
C ALA A 59 19.13 -14.66 -2.59
N ALA A 60 18.91 -15.12 -3.83
CA ALA A 60 17.59 -15.18 -4.44
C ALA A 60 16.66 -16.13 -3.65
N ALA A 61 17.16 -17.30 -3.25
CA ALA A 61 16.40 -18.29 -2.49
C ALA A 61 15.99 -17.78 -1.09
N ILE A 62 16.79 -16.93 -0.45
CA ILE A 62 16.47 -16.31 0.86
C ILE A 62 15.54 -15.10 0.69
N LEU A 63 15.80 -14.23 -0.29
CA LEU A 63 15.00 -13.02 -0.50
C LEU A 63 13.57 -13.33 -0.94
N THR A 64 13.36 -14.44 -1.64
CA THR A 64 12.03 -14.89 -2.11
C THR A 64 11.03 -15.08 -0.97
N PRO A 65 11.27 -15.96 0.03
CA PRO A 65 10.33 -16.15 1.14
C PRO A 65 10.18 -14.91 2.00
N VAL A 66 11.25 -14.13 2.21
CA VAL A 66 11.17 -12.85 2.96
C VAL A 66 10.27 -11.85 2.22
N GLY A 67 10.44 -11.71 0.91
CA GLY A 67 9.61 -10.83 0.07
C GLY A 67 8.16 -11.27 0.03
N LEU A 68 7.91 -12.57 -0.15
CA LEU A 68 6.55 -13.12 -0.15
C LEU A 68 5.85 -12.92 1.20
N LEU A 69 6.53 -13.20 2.31
CA LEU A 69 5.95 -13.06 3.64
C LEU A 69 5.61 -11.60 3.96
N THR A 70 6.55 -10.69 3.70
CA THR A 70 6.37 -9.24 3.93
C THR A 70 5.31 -8.64 3.01
N PHE A 71 5.31 -9.02 1.73
CA PHE A 71 4.27 -8.62 0.78
C PHE A 71 2.90 -9.13 1.19
N TYR A 72 2.78 -10.42 1.54
CA TYR A 72 1.52 -11.01 1.97
C TYR A 72 0.96 -10.32 3.21
N TRP A 73 1.81 -10.05 4.21
CA TRP A 73 1.43 -9.29 5.40
C TRP A 73 0.91 -7.89 5.02
N ARG A 74 1.66 -7.13 4.21
CA ARG A 74 1.27 -5.78 3.79
C ARG A 74 -0.03 -5.77 2.98
N TYR A 75 -0.15 -6.71 2.04
CA TYR A 75 -1.36 -6.89 1.23
C TYR A 75 -2.58 -7.18 2.11
N ARG A 76 -2.44 -8.12 3.05
CA ARG A 76 -3.51 -8.47 4.00
C ARG A 76 -3.90 -7.29 4.86
N THR A 77 -2.94 -6.52 5.37
CA THR A 77 -3.22 -5.31 6.15
C THR A 77 -4.03 -4.30 5.36
N ILE A 78 -3.65 -4.00 4.11
CA ILE A 78 -4.39 -3.05 3.28
C ILE A 78 -5.81 -3.57 3.02
N VAL A 79 -5.94 -4.80 2.51
CA VAL A 79 -7.26 -5.38 2.18
C VAL A 79 -8.15 -5.50 3.42
N SER A 80 -7.62 -5.90 4.57
CA SER A 80 -8.41 -5.99 5.80
C SER A 80 -8.84 -4.63 6.32
N THR A 81 -8.00 -3.59 6.18
CA THR A 81 -8.39 -2.22 6.50
C THR A 81 -9.49 -1.70 5.58
N PHE A 82 -9.48 -2.03 4.30
CA PHE A 82 -10.58 -1.65 3.40
C PHE A 82 -11.88 -2.41 3.68
N ALA A 83 -11.79 -3.71 4.02
CA ALA A 83 -12.96 -4.52 4.30
C ALA A 83 -13.62 -4.17 5.65
N ASN A 84 -12.81 -4.10 6.72
CA ASN A 84 -13.30 -4.04 8.10
C ASN A 84 -12.94 -2.73 8.80
N GLY A 85 -12.14 -1.87 8.18
CA GLY A 85 -11.74 -0.61 8.79
C GLY A 85 -12.89 0.36 9.00
N ILE A 86 -12.63 1.30 9.89
CA ILE A 86 -13.51 2.41 10.22
C ILE A 86 -13.13 3.61 9.34
N GLU A 87 -14.14 4.22 8.71
CA GLU A 87 -13.97 5.48 8.00
C GLU A 87 -13.97 6.62 8.99
N ILE A 88 -12.94 7.45 8.93
CA ILE A 88 -12.75 8.60 9.81
C ILE A 88 -12.20 9.77 8.99
N GLU A 89 -12.52 10.98 9.40
CA GLU A 89 -11.88 12.18 8.88
C GLU A 89 -10.50 12.35 9.55
N GLY A 90 -9.51 12.72 8.74
CA GLY A 90 -8.19 13.07 9.21
C GLY A 90 -7.60 14.19 8.38
N GLU A 91 -6.55 14.81 8.90
CA GLU A 91 -5.89 15.93 8.26
C GLU A 91 -4.49 15.54 7.82
N VAL A 92 -4.13 15.91 6.59
CA VAL A 92 -2.76 15.78 6.10
C VAL A 92 -1.92 16.89 6.73
N VAL A 93 -1.01 16.52 7.63
CA VAL A 93 -0.16 17.48 8.35
C VAL A 93 1.07 17.89 7.55
N ASP A 94 1.60 16.97 6.75
CA ASP A 94 2.78 17.23 5.91
C ASP A 94 2.81 16.35 4.66
N VAL A 95 3.49 16.84 3.62
CA VAL A 95 3.68 16.16 2.34
C VAL A 95 5.11 16.31 1.86
N GLU A 96 5.89 15.25 2.00
CA GLU A 96 7.23 15.20 1.42
C GLU A 96 7.19 14.64 0.00
N THR A 97 8.02 15.18 -0.89
CA THR A 97 8.17 14.65 -2.27
C THR A 97 9.57 14.09 -2.44
N ILE A 98 9.67 12.81 -2.80
CA ILE A 98 10.92 12.10 -3.01
C ILE A 98 11.11 11.85 -4.50
N SER A 99 12.15 12.44 -5.09
CA SER A 99 12.55 12.12 -6.45
C SER A 99 13.13 10.70 -6.50
N THR A 100 12.52 9.82 -7.31
CA THR A 100 12.95 8.42 -7.53
C THR A 100 13.51 8.20 -8.94
N GLY A 101 13.86 9.29 -9.64
CA GLY A 101 14.47 9.30 -10.96
C GLY A 101 14.11 10.56 -11.74
N ARG A 102 14.61 10.69 -12.99
CA ARG A 102 14.50 11.92 -13.80
C ARG A 102 13.07 12.48 -13.96
N ARG A 103 12.02 11.67 -13.83
CA ARG A 103 10.59 12.07 -13.95
C ARG A 103 9.65 11.35 -12.98
N ARG A 104 10.21 10.63 -11.99
CA ARG A 104 9.45 9.82 -11.04
C ARG A 104 9.56 10.44 -9.67
N GLU A 105 8.42 10.57 -9.01
CA GLU A 105 8.30 11.19 -7.71
C GLU A 105 7.39 10.31 -6.88
N ASP A 106 7.83 9.93 -5.70
CA ASP A 106 6.97 9.37 -4.67
C ASP A 106 6.60 10.49 -3.69
N ARG A 107 5.51 10.31 -2.94
CA ARG A 107 5.12 11.23 -1.88
C ARG A 107 5.04 10.50 -0.56
N ILE A 108 5.55 11.11 0.51
CA ILE A 108 5.28 10.69 1.87
C ILE A 108 4.20 11.60 2.42
N LEU A 109 3.06 11.00 2.76
CA LEU A 109 1.92 11.72 3.31
C LEU A 109 1.89 11.45 4.80
N HIS A 110 2.03 12.51 5.58
CA HIS A 110 1.87 12.49 7.03
C HIS A 110 0.46 12.98 7.35
N TYR A 111 -0.28 12.23 8.15
CA TYR A 111 -1.63 12.61 8.53
C TYR A 111 -1.93 12.25 9.97
N GLU A 112 -2.80 13.05 10.55
CA GLU A 112 -3.32 12.85 11.90
C GLU A 112 -4.82 12.64 11.88
N TYR A 113 -5.31 11.91 12.88
CA TYR A 113 -6.72 11.57 12.99
C TYR A 113 -7.06 11.15 14.41
N ASN A 114 -8.35 11.26 14.75
CA ASN A 114 -8.85 10.88 16.06
C ASN A 114 -9.67 9.59 15.99
N VAL A 115 -9.34 8.62 16.85
CA VAL A 115 -10.17 7.43 17.05
C VAL A 115 -10.42 7.29 18.55
N ASN A 116 -11.70 7.32 18.94
CA ASN A 116 -12.14 7.14 20.33
C ASN A 116 -11.48 8.14 21.31
N GLY A 117 -11.34 9.41 20.91
CA GLY A 117 -10.75 10.46 21.73
C GLY A 117 -9.21 10.43 21.79
N ARG A 118 -8.56 9.53 21.06
CA ARG A 118 -7.09 9.47 20.96
C ARG A 118 -6.64 9.91 19.57
N THR A 119 -5.70 10.83 19.54
CA THR A 119 -5.05 11.27 18.30
C THR A 119 -3.95 10.29 17.93
N TYR A 120 -3.97 9.84 16.67
CA TYR A 120 -2.96 9.02 16.06
C TYR A 120 -2.30 9.80 14.93
N GLN A 121 -1.02 9.53 14.72
CA GLN A 121 -0.27 9.99 13.55
C GLN A 121 0.18 8.77 12.78
N TYR A 122 0.09 8.86 11.46
CA TYR A 122 0.61 7.83 10.58
C TYR A 122 1.20 8.49 9.34
N GLN A 123 2.12 7.76 8.70
CA GLN A 123 2.71 8.19 7.45
C GLN A 123 2.65 7.05 6.46
N ASN A 124 2.43 7.41 5.20
CA ASN A 124 2.45 6.45 4.12
C ASN A 124 3.19 7.01 2.91
N ARG A 125 4.15 6.23 2.41
CA ARG A 125 4.83 6.52 1.16
C ARG A 125 4.04 5.91 0.02
N VAL A 126 3.53 6.78 -0.85
CA VAL A 126 2.71 6.42 -1.98
C VAL A 126 3.40 6.80 -3.27
N LYS A 127 3.18 6.01 -4.30
CA LYS A 127 3.66 6.30 -5.64
C LYS A 127 2.83 7.39 -6.29
N LYS A 128 3.38 7.96 -7.37
CA LYS A 128 2.70 8.99 -8.17
C LYS A 128 1.37 8.46 -8.73
N ASN A 129 0.26 8.97 -8.21
CA ASN A 129 -1.05 8.88 -8.85
C ASN A 129 -1.75 10.27 -8.85
N SER A 130 -2.91 10.41 -9.51
CA SER A 130 -3.59 11.71 -9.63
C SER A 130 -4.01 12.28 -8.29
N PHE A 131 -4.55 11.43 -7.41
CA PHE A 131 -5.00 11.85 -6.09
C PHE A 131 -3.82 12.30 -5.23
N ALA A 132 -2.78 11.48 -5.09
CA ALA A 132 -1.60 11.76 -4.28
C ALA A 132 -0.91 13.07 -4.70
N ARG A 133 -0.93 13.45 -5.98
CA ARG A 133 -0.41 14.74 -6.47
C ARG A 133 -1.23 15.96 -6.03
N LYS A 134 -2.53 15.78 -5.84
CA LYS A 134 -3.45 16.85 -5.45
C LYS A 134 -3.45 17.08 -3.94
N VAL A 135 -3.08 16.06 -3.16
CA VAL A 135 -2.99 16.14 -1.70
C VAL A 135 -2.02 17.25 -1.27
N ARG A 136 -2.44 18.08 -0.31
CA ARG A 136 -1.65 19.16 0.30
C ARG A 136 -1.73 19.09 1.82
N ALA A 137 -0.75 19.66 2.51
CA ALA A 137 -0.84 19.89 3.94
C ALA A 137 -2.06 20.79 4.27
N GLY A 138 -2.70 20.53 5.41
CA GLY A 138 -3.95 21.15 5.84
C GLY A 138 -5.21 20.57 5.18
N GLN A 139 -5.07 19.59 4.29
CA GLN A 139 -6.22 19.01 3.59
C GLN A 139 -6.91 17.93 4.44
N GLN A 140 -8.23 18.03 4.56
CA GLN A 140 -9.07 16.97 5.11
C GLN A 140 -9.21 15.82 4.11
N VAL A 141 -9.03 14.60 4.59
CA VAL A 141 -9.08 13.37 3.80
C VAL A 141 -9.88 12.29 4.55
N THR A 142 -10.52 11.41 3.80
CA THR A 142 -11.13 10.21 4.37
C THR A 142 -10.06 9.15 4.57
N LEU A 143 -9.85 8.78 5.83
CA LEU A 143 -8.97 7.69 6.21
C LEU A 143 -9.77 6.43 6.52
N LEU A 144 -9.18 5.30 6.22
CA LEU A 144 -9.60 4.00 6.72
C LEU A 144 -8.61 3.56 7.79
N ALA A 145 -9.01 3.64 9.05
CA ALA A 145 -8.19 3.13 10.15
C ALA A 145 -8.47 1.65 10.40
N HIS A 146 -7.41 0.89 10.67
CA HIS A 146 -7.49 -0.54 10.91
C HIS A 146 -8.20 -0.81 12.24
N GLU A 147 -9.28 -1.60 12.21
CA GLU A 147 -10.19 -1.85 13.34
C GLU A 147 -9.47 -2.26 14.63
N LYS A 148 -8.55 -3.25 14.54
CA LYS A 148 -7.81 -3.77 15.69
C LYS A 148 -6.53 -3.00 16.02
N THR A 149 -6.13 -2.09 15.13
CA THR A 149 -4.79 -1.52 15.12
C THR A 149 -4.88 -0.07 14.65
N PRO A 150 -5.55 0.80 15.42
CA PRO A 150 -5.99 2.11 14.95
C PRO A 150 -4.84 3.07 14.63
N HIS A 151 -3.58 2.73 14.93
CA HIS A 151 -2.42 3.51 14.48
C HIS A 151 -2.08 3.29 13.00
N ILE A 152 -2.63 2.24 12.35
CA ILE A 152 -2.49 2.00 10.92
C ILE A 152 -3.74 2.56 10.24
N ALA A 153 -3.56 3.52 9.35
CA ALA A 153 -4.64 4.03 8.52
C ALA A 153 -4.16 4.30 7.09
N PHE A 154 -5.08 4.27 6.14
CA PHE A 154 -4.82 4.55 4.72
C PHE A 154 -5.76 5.63 4.21
N ILE A 155 -5.25 6.57 3.40
CA ILE A 155 -6.11 7.51 2.68
C ILE A 155 -6.87 6.72 1.62
N LYS A 156 -8.20 6.64 1.77
CA LYS A 156 -9.08 5.78 0.99
C LYS A 156 -8.94 6.02 -0.52
N ASP A 157 -9.04 7.28 -0.93
CA ASP A 157 -9.09 7.67 -2.33
C ASP A 157 -7.78 7.41 -3.08
N ILE A 158 -6.64 7.38 -2.38
CA ILE A 158 -5.34 7.07 -2.98
C ILE A 158 -5.32 5.65 -3.57
N TYR A 159 -5.95 4.69 -2.89
CA TYR A 159 -5.92 3.28 -3.28
C TYR A 159 -7.07 2.90 -4.22
N LEU A 160 -8.14 3.70 -4.28
CA LEU A 160 -9.27 3.48 -5.18
C LEU A 160 -9.12 4.17 -6.54
N GLU A 161 -8.06 4.96 -6.72
CA GLU A 161 -7.74 5.62 -7.98
C GLU A 161 -7.60 4.57 -9.12
N PRO A 162 -8.23 4.79 -10.28
CA PRO A 162 -8.02 3.96 -11.46
C PRO A 162 -6.56 3.98 -11.92
N LEU A 163 -6.08 2.84 -12.43
CA LEU A 163 -4.72 2.68 -12.99
C LEU A 163 -4.54 3.45 -14.31
#